data_AF-A0AAD1VKA5-F1
#
_entry.id   AF-A0AAD1VKA5-F1
#
_cell.length_a   1.000
_cell.length_b   1.000
_cell.length_c   1.000
_cell.angle_alpha   90.00
_cell.angle_beta   90.00
_cell.angle_gamma   90.00
#
_symmetry.space_group_name_H-M   'P 1'
#
loop_
_entity.id
_entity.type
_entity.pdbx_description
1 polymer ?
#
loop_
_entity_poly.entity_id
_entity_poly.type
_entity_poly.pdbx_seq_one_letter_code
_entity_poly.pdbx_strand_id
1 'polypeptide(L)'
;MDQGAIATIKAYYLRKPFSKAVAETEHGEVTLHGFWKSYNILHCRNNIKSASDKVTEKCMQGIWQKFLKRFVNNHKGFDRDQYIDGINQKVVESDNVLNLDVEVEDIEELVEYVEGELMKI
;
A
#
# COMPACT_ATOMS: atom_id res chain seq x y z
N MET A 1 4.51 -7.39 10.34
CA MET A 1 3.09 -7.15 10.60
C MET A 1 2.78 -7.74 11.96
N ASP A 2 1.95 -7.10 12.80
CA ASP A 2 1.60 -7.68 14.11
C ASP A 2 0.97 -9.06 13.93
N GLN A 3 1.28 -10.02 14.81
CA GLN A 3 0.79 -11.40 14.68
C GLN A 3 -0.74 -11.46 14.67
N GLY A 4 -1.41 -10.57 15.41
CA GLY A 4 -2.87 -10.44 15.38
C GLY A 4 -3.39 -10.00 14.02
N ALA A 5 -2.77 -8.99 13.41
CA ALA A 5 -3.15 -8.52 12.08
C ALA A 5 -2.94 -9.59 10.98
N ILE A 6 -1.81 -10.32 11.06
CA ILE A 6 -1.55 -11.46 10.15
C ILE A 6 -2.62 -12.53 10.32
N ALA A 7 -2.97 -12.87 11.56
CA ALA A 7 -4.00 -13.86 11.85
C ALA A 7 -5.38 -13.41 11.33
N THR A 8 -5.73 -12.13 11.49
CA THR A 8 -6.97 -11.55 10.96
C THR A 8 -7.03 -11.63 9.44
N ILE A 9 -5.97 -11.24 8.73
CA ILE A 9 -5.90 -11.34 7.26
C ILE A 9 -6.03 -12.79 6.82
N LYS A 10 -5.33 -13.72 7.47
CA LYS A 10 -5.44 -15.16 7.17
C LYS A 10 -6.87 -15.67 7.37
N ALA A 11 -7.54 -15.28 8.45
CA ALA A 11 -8.91 -15.69 8.72
C ALA A 11 -9.89 -15.16 7.65
N TYR A 12 -9.80 -13.89 7.28
CA TYR A 12 -10.62 -13.30 6.22
C TYR A 12 -10.32 -13.90 4.84
N TYR A 13 -9.04 -14.14 4.54
CA TYR A 13 -8.62 -14.82 3.31
C TYR A 13 -9.24 -16.21 3.23
N LEU A 14 -9.14 -17.03 4.29
CA LEU A 14 -9.66 -18.40 4.30
C LEU A 14 -11.18 -18.45 4.24
N ARG A 15 -11.88 -17.53 4.92
CA ARG A 15 -13.35 -17.53 4.92
C ARG A 15 -13.94 -17.44 3.51
N LYS A 16 -13.33 -16.64 2.62
CA LYS A 16 -13.88 -16.35 1.29
C LYS A 16 -13.94 -17.55 0.33
N PRO A 17 -12.83 -18.26 0.01
CA PRO A 17 -12.85 -19.39 -0.90
C PRO A 17 -13.65 -20.56 -0.32
N PHE A 18 -13.63 -20.77 1.00
CA PHE A 18 -14.45 -21.82 1.63
C PHE A 18 -15.94 -21.52 1.54
N SER A 19 -16.38 -20.28 1.79
CA SER A 19 -17.80 -19.91 1.63
C SER A 19 -18.25 -20.04 0.17
N LYS A 20 -17.38 -19.67 -0.78
CA LYS A 20 -17.66 -19.81 -2.22
C LYS A 20 -17.72 -21.29 -2.64
N ALA A 21 -16.81 -22.12 -2.15
CA ALA A 21 -16.81 -23.56 -2.41
C ALA A 21 -18.09 -24.21 -1.90
N VAL A 22 -18.56 -23.86 -0.69
CA VAL A 22 -19.84 -24.34 -0.16
C VAL A 22 -20.99 -23.97 -1.10
N ALA A 23 -21.10 -22.68 -1.46
CA ALA A 23 -22.19 -22.20 -2.33
C ALA A 23 -22.20 -22.86 -3.72
N GLU A 24 -21.03 -23.07 -4.34
CA GLU A 24 -20.93 -23.68 -5.67
C GLU A 24 -21.11 -25.21 -5.66
N THR A 25 -20.88 -25.86 -4.51
CA THR A 25 -21.02 -27.32 -4.37
C THR A 25 -22.38 -27.75 -3.82
N GLU A 26 -23.16 -26.84 -3.24
CA GLU A 26 -24.44 -27.11 -2.58
C GLU A 26 -25.48 -27.76 -3.49
N HIS A 27 -25.53 -27.35 -4.76
CA HIS A 27 -26.47 -27.91 -5.75
C HIS A 27 -25.88 -29.05 -6.60
N GLY A 28 -24.64 -29.46 -6.32
CA GLY A 28 -23.97 -30.56 -7.02
C GLY A 28 -23.50 -30.25 -8.45
N GLU A 29 -23.70 -29.03 -8.94
CA GLU A 29 -23.26 -28.59 -10.28
C GLU A 29 -21.72 -28.55 -10.40
N VAL A 30 -21.04 -28.20 -9.31
CA VAL A 30 -19.58 -28.19 -9.22
C VAL A 30 -19.14 -29.13 -8.11
N THR A 31 -18.18 -30.02 -8.40
CA THR A 31 -17.55 -30.83 -7.35
C THR A 31 -16.53 -29.99 -6.59
N LEU A 32 -16.28 -30.29 -5.32
CA LEU A 32 -15.22 -29.62 -4.55
C LEU A 32 -13.86 -29.70 -5.24
N HIS A 33 -13.56 -30.83 -5.90
CA HIS A 33 -12.36 -30.98 -6.71
C HIS A 33 -12.35 -30.04 -7.93
N GLY A 34 -13.48 -29.93 -8.63
CA GLY A 34 -13.66 -29.01 -9.76
C GLY A 34 -13.48 -27.54 -9.36
N PHE A 35 -14.02 -27.15 -8.20
CA PHE A 35 -13.82 -25.82 -7.63
C PHE A 35 -12.33 -25.52 -7.42
N TRP A 36 -11.59 -26.40 -6.74
CA TRP A 36 -10.17 -26.17 -6.48
C TRP A 36 -9.33 -26.20 -7.75
N LYS A 37 -9.73 -26.97 -8.76
CA LYS A 37 -9.07 -27.01 -10.07
C LYS A 37 -9.26 -25.71 -10.87
N SER A 38 -10.40 -25.02 -10.71
CA SER A 38 -10.65 -23.71 -11.33
C SER A 38 -10.08 -22.55 -10.52
N TYR A 39 -9.78 -22.76 -9.23
CA TYR A 39 -9.24 -21.75 -8.34
C TYR A 39 -7.76 -21.43 -8.62
N ASN A 40 -7.53 -20.36 -9.38
CA ASN A 40 -6.20 -19.86 -9.76
C ASN A 40 -5.68 -18.68 -8.90
N ILE A 41 -4.45 -18.26 -9.20
CA ILE A 41 -3.73 -17.21 -8.45
C ILE A 41 -4.41 -15.82 -8.49
N LEU A 42 -5.20 -15.52 -9.52
CA LEU A 42 -5.96 -14.27 -9.58
C LEU A 42 -7.03 -14.23 -8.48
N HIS A 43 -7.68 -15.37 -8.21
CA HIS A 43 -8.61 -15.48 -7.08
C HIS A 43 -7.90 -15.30 -5.74
N CYS A 44 -6.71 -15.89 -5.56
CA CYS A 44 -5.89 -15.68 -4.37
C CYS A 44 -5.60 -14.19 -4.15
N ARG A 45 -5.11 -13.50 -5.18
CA ARG A 45 -4.81 -12.06 -5.13
C ARG A 45 -6.04 -11.24 -4.72
N ASN A 46 -7.18 -11.50 -5.34
CA ASN A 46 -8.42 -10.78 -5.04
C ASN A 46 -8.91 -11.05 -3.62
N ASN A 47 -8.75 -12.28 -3.12
CA ASN A 47 -9.11 -12.63 -1.75
C ASN A 47 -8.18 -11.98 -0.72
N ILE A 48 -6.88 -11.91 -0.99
CA ILE A 48 -5.91 -11.19 -0.14
C ILE A 48 -6.25 -9.70 -0.09
N LYS A 49 -6.48 -9.06 -1.24
CA LYS A 49 -6.88 -7.64 -1.28
C LYS A 49 -8.14 -7.41 -0.43
N SER A 50 -9.17 -8.20 -0.68
CA SER A 50 -10.43 -8.11 0.07
C SER A 50 -10.29 -8.39 1.56
N ALA A 51 -9.34 -9.23 1.98
CA ALA A 51 -9.06 -9.51 3.38
C ALA A 51 -8.27 -8.36 4.03
N SER A 52 -7.35 -7.76 3.30
CA SER A 52 -6.61 -6.57 3.73
C SER A 52 -7.54 -5.38 3.94
N ASP A 53 -8.55 -5.19 3.09
CA ASP A 53 -9.56 -4.13 3.25
C ASP A 53 -10.42 -4.30 4.53
N LYS A 54 -10.45 -5.51 5.12
CA LYS A 54 -11.16 -5.79 6.37
C LYS A 54 -10.32 -5.54 7.62
N VAL A 55 -9.03 -5.27 7.46
CA VAL A 55 -8.18 -4.82 8.56
C VAL A 55 -8.55 -3.37 8.84
N THR A 56 -9.13 -3.11 10.01
CA THR A 56 -9.52 -1.76 10.42
C THR A 56 -8.32 -0.82 10.40
N GLU A 57 -8.56 0.45 10.11
CA GLU A 57 -7.55 1.51 10.18
C GLU A 57 -6.80 1.49 11.53
N LYS A 58 -7.51 1.32 12.64
CA LYS A 58 -6.92 1.18 13.99
C LYS A 58 -5.90 0.04 14.11
N CYS A 59 -6.12 -1.07 13.41
CA CYS A 59 -5.20 -2.20 13.37
C CYS A 59 -3.96 -1.84 12.54
N MET A 60 -4.14 -1.18 11.39
CA MET A 60 -3.03 -0.64 10.59
C MET A 60 -2.21 0.41 11.34
N GLN A 61 -2.86 1.34 12.04
CA GLN A 61 -2.21 2.33 12.91
C GLN A 61 -1.37 1.64 14.00
N GLY A 62 -1.89 0.58 14.64
CA GLY A 62 -1.13 -0.21 15.63
C GLY A 62 0.08 -0.92 15.03
N ILE A 63 -0.04 -1.44 13.80
CA ILE A 63 1.09 -2.03 13.05
C ILE A 63 2.12 -0.94 12.74
N TRP A 64 1.70 0.19 12.20
CA TRP A 64 2.59 1.30 11.89
C TRP A 64 3.28 1.87 13.11
N GLN A 65 2.60 2.04 14.24
CA GLN A 65 3.26 2.45 15.48
C GLN A 65 4.34 1.45 15.93
N LYS A 66 4.08 0.13 15.84
CA LYS A 66 5.09 -0.89 16.18
C LYS A 66 6.26 -0.90 15.19
N PHE A 67 5.98 -0.75 13.90
CA PHE A 67 7.02 -0.66 12.87
C PHE A 67 7.84 0.61 13.05
N LEU A 68 7.22 1.78 13.05
CA LEU A 68 7.87 3.07 13.22
C LEU A 68 8.73 3.09 14.49
N LYS A 69 8.23 2.65 15.64
CA LYS A 69 9.04 2.55 16.87
C LYS A 69 10.32 1.72 16.72
N ARG A 70 10.30 0.68 15.88
CA ARG A 70 11.48 -0.15 15.60
C ARG A 70 12.50 0.53 14.68
N PHE A 71 12.05 1.46 13.83
CA PHE A 71 12.89 2.14 12.85
C PHE A 71 13.33 3.54 13.29
N VAL A 72 12.55 4.23 14.13
CA VAL A 72 12.83 5.58 14.64
C VAL A 72 14.16 5.66 15.38
N ASN A 73 14.58 4.59 16.05
CA ASN A 73 15.86 4.56 16.78
C ASN A 73 17.10 4.41 15.86
N ASN A 74 16.92 4.01 14.59
CA ASN A 74 17.99 3.84 13.60
C ASN A 74 17.81 4.77 12.39
N HIS A 75 16.89 5.73 12.47
CA HIS A 75 16.64 6.68 11.40
C HIS A 75 17.81 7.67 11.32
N LYS A 76 18.52 7.70 10.19
CA LYS A 76 19.67 8.60 9.98
C LYS A 76 19.29 10.03 9.60
N GLY A 77 18.00 10.39 9.73
CA GLY A 77 17.48 11.58 9.08
C GLY A 77 17.20 11.31 7.60
N PHE A 78 16.38 12.17 7.00
CA PHE A 78 16.27 12.27 5.55
C PHE A 78 17.26 13.34 5.12
N ASP A 79 18.26 12.96 4.31
CA ASP A 79 19.19 13.93 3.71
C ASP A 79 18.44 14.65 2.59
N ARG A 80 17.75 15.72 2.98
CA ARG A 80 16.88 16.50 2.10
C ARG A 80 17.69 17.05 0.94
N ASP A 81 18.82 17.66 1.25
CA ASP A 81 19.71 18.34 0.32
C ASP A 81 20.27 17.35 -0.72
N GLN A 82 20.58 16.10 -0.33
CA GLN A 82 21.03 15.09 -1.29
C GLN A 82 19.94 14.61 -2.27
N TYR A 83 18.67 14.54 -1.84
CA TYR A 83 17.61 13.91 -2.63
C TYR A 83 16.70 14.91 -3.36
N ILE A 84 16.36 16.04 -2.75
CA ILE A 84 15.46 17.03 -3.34
C ILE A 84 16.20 17.90 -4.35
N ASP A 85 17.38 18.42 -4.00
CA ASP A 85 18.14 19.33 -4.87
C ASP A 85 18.49 18.66 -6.21
N GLY A 86 18.91 17.40 -6.16
CA GLY A 86 19.21 16.60 -7.35
C GLY A 86 17.98 16.22 -8.19
N ILE A 87 16.77 16.25 -7.62
CA ILE A 87 15.50 16.08 -8.34
C ILE A 87 15.07 17.42 -8.95
N ASN A 88 15.13 18.51 -8.18
CA ASN A 88 14.77 19.86 -8.63
C ASN A 88 15.63 20.26 -9.84
N GLN A 89 16.93 19.98 -9.80
CA GLN A 89 17.82 20.24 -10.93
C GLN A 89 17.40 19.47 -12.21
N LYS A 90 16.99 18.21 -12.09
CA LYS A 90 16.50 17.42 -13.23
C LYS A 90 15.16 17.89 -13.76
N VAL A 91 14.33 18.47 -12.91
CA VAL A 91 13.05 19.09 -13.31
C VAL A 91 13.33 20.34 -14.14
N VAL A 92 14.26 21.19 -13.71
CA VAL A 92 14.70 22.37 -14.48
C VAL A 92 15.40 21.98 -15.78
N GLU A 93 16.19 20.90 -15.79
CA GLU A 93 16.76 20.35 -17.04
C GLU A 93 15.65 19.90 -18.02
N SER A 94 14.58 19.30 -17.49
CA SER A 94 13.42 18.89 -18.31
C SER A 94 12.64 20.10 -18.81
N ASP A 95 12.51 21.13 -17.98
CA ASP A 95 11.91 22.40 -18.37
C ASP A 95 12.65 23.05 -19.55
N ASN A 96 13.98 23.12 -19.49
CA ASN A 96 14.80 23.68 -20.56
C ASN A 96 14.57 22.99 -21.92
N VAL A 97 14.23 21.69 -21.92
CA VAL A 97 13.86 20.95 -23.14
C VAL A 97 12.46 21.34 -23.64
N LEU A 98 11.55 21.65 -22.72
CA LEU A 98 10.15 22.01 -22.99
C LEU A 98 9.96 23.52 -23.19
N ASN A 99 10.97 24.32 -22.87
CA ASN A 99 11.05 25.77 -23.03
C ASN A 99 9.92 26.50 -22.25
N LEU A 100 9.67 26.12 -20.99
CA LEU A 100 8.63 26.72 -20.14
C LEU A 100 9.17 27.79 -19.17
N ASP A 101 10.47 28.06 -19.17
CA ASP A 101 11.11 29.18 -18.46
C ASP A 101 10.95 29.09 -16.93
N VAL A 102 11.27 27.92 -16.38
CA VAL A 102 11.12 27.59 -14.95
C VAL A 102 12.48 27.68 -14.24
N GLU A 103 12.52 28.45 -13.14
CA GLU A 103 13.71 28.57 -12.30
C GLU A 103 13.72 27.50 -11.18
N VAL A 104 14.88 27.27 -10.56
CA VAL A 104 15.01 26.26 -9.49
C VAL A 104 14.16 26.67 -8.29
N GLU A 105 14.12 27.97 -8.02
CA GLU A 105 13.38 28.62 -6.96
C GLU A 105 11.85 28.38 -7.09
N ASP A 106 11.32 28.34 -8.32
CA ASP A 106 9.91 28.01 -8.57
C ASP A 106 9.58 26.57 -8.17
N ILE A 107 10.52 25.65 -8.39
CA ILE A 107 10.38 24.24 -8.00
C ILE A 107 10.56 24.09 -6.48
N GLU A 108 11.48 24.84 -5.88
CA GLU A 108 11.68 24.85 -4.43
C GLU A 108 10.42 25.31 -3.69
N GLU A 109 9.79 26.41 -4.13
CA GLU A 109 8.52 26.89 -3.56
C GLU A 109 7.41 25.83 -3.67
N LEU A 110 7.35 25.10 -4.79
CA LEU A 110 6.33 24.07 -5.02
C LEU A 110 6.59 22.76 -4.26
N VAL A 111 7.85 22.43 -3.99
CA VAL A 111 8.27 21.19 -3.31
C VAL A 111 8.38 21.38 -1.80
N GLU A 112 8.43 22.63 -1.32
CA GLU A 112 8.44 22.94 0.10
C GLU A 112 7.18 22.41 0.81
N TYR A 113 7.41 21.74 1.93
CA TYR A 113 6.33 21.22 2.77
C TYR A 113 5.62 22.37 3.48
N VAL A 114 4.30 22.46 3.30
CA VAL A 114 3.46 23.43 4.02
C VAL A 114 2.78 22.77 5.21
N GLU A 115 2.87 23.42 6.37
CA GLU A 115 2.27 22.90 7.61
C GLU A 115 0.75 22.65 7.43
N GLY A 116 0.32 21.42 7.70
CA GLY A 116 -1.09 21.00 7.59
C GLY A 116 -1.45 20.20 6.32
N GLU A 117 -0.54 20.02 5.36
CA GLU A 117 -0.79 19.17 4.18
C GLU A 117 -1.16 17.72 4.53
N LEU A 118 -0.52 17.18 5.56
CA LEU A 118 -0.74 15.79 6.00
C LEU A 118 -1.93 15.64 6.97
N MET A 119 -2.52 16.73 7.45
CA MET A 119 -3.65 16.69 8.38
C MET A 119 -5.01 16.61 7.67
N LYS A 120 -5.03 16.61 6.32
CA LYS A 120 -6.24 16.61 5.48
C LYS A 120 -6.59 15.25 4.87
N ILE A 121 -5.85 14.19 5.19
CA ILE A 121 -6.10 12.80 4.75
C ILE A 121 -6.86 12.06 5.84
#